data_AF-A0A944LB34-F1
#
_entry.id   AF-A0A944LB34-F1
#
_cell.length_a   1.000
_cell.length_b   1.000
_cell.length_c   1.000
_cell.angle_alpha   90.00
_cell.angle_beta   90.00
_cell.angle_gamma   90.00
#
_symmetry.space_group_name_H-M   'P 1'
#
loop_
_entity.id
_entity.type
_entity.pdbx_description
1 polymer ?
#
loop_
_entity_poly.entity_id
_entity_poly.type
_entity_poly.pdbx_seq_one_letter_code
_entity_poly.pdbx_strand_id
1 'polypeptide(L)' 'MSSQIPETPPTAAHAKADTNSLGELLGDVTRDLSTLMRQEMELAKAEAKQSATKAGKGGGM' A
#
# COMPACT_ATOMS: atom_id res chain seq x y z
N MET A 1 -42.02 -16.87 9.20
CA MET A 1 -40.75 -17.41 8.67
C MET A 1 -39.70 -16.33 8.81
N SER A 2 -38.86 -16.42 9.85
CA SER A 2 -37.73 -15.49 10.02
C SER A 2 -36.66 -15.85 9.01
N SER A 3 -36.37 -14.93 8.09
CA SER A 3 -35.21 -15.04 7.20
C SER A 3 -33.95 -14.83 8.03
N GLN A 4 -33.26 -15.92 8.36
CA GLN A 4 -31.93 -15.86 8.94
C GLN A 4 -30.99 -15.30 7.86
N ILE A 5 -30.47 -14.09 8.07
CA ILE A 5 -29.39 -13.56 7.23
C ILE A 5 -28.17 -14.46 7.53
N PRO A 6 -27.51 -15.04 6.51
CA PRO A 6 -26.29 -15.80 6.75
C PRO A 6 -25.22 -14.85 7.30
N GLU A 7 -24.82 -15.06 8.55
CA GLU A 7 -23.68 -14.39 9.17
C GLU A 7 -22.42 -14.76 8.38
N THR A 8 -21.92 -13.82 7.58
CA THR A 8 -20.62 -13.98 6.92
C THR A 8 -19.52 -14.06 7.99
N PRO A 9 -18.60 -15.03 7.89
CA PRO A 9 -17.51 -15.14 8.86
C PRO A 9 -16.69 -13.84 8.88
N PRO A 10 -16.28 -13.36 10.06
CA PRO A 10 -15.59 -12.10 10.20
C PRO A 10 -14.28 -12.14 9.41
N THR A 11 -14.03 -11.09 8.63
CA THR A 11 -12.75 -10.94 7.93
C THR A 11 -11.64 -10.67 8.94
N ALA A 12 -10.39 -10.94 8.57
CA ALA A 12 -9.24 -10.59 9.43
C ALA A 12 -9.23 -9.10 9.81
N ALA A 13 -9.74 -8.23 8.93
CA ALA A 13 -9.90 -6.80 9.22
C ALA A 13 -10.96 -6.54 10.31
N HIS A 14 -12.09 -7.26 10.31
CA HIS A 14 -13.09 -7.18 11.38
C HIS A 14 -12.50 -7.66 12.71
N ALA A 15 -11.81 -8.79 12.73
CA ALA A 15 -11.19 -9.31 13.95
C ALA A 15 -10.14 -8.34 14.54
N LYS A 16 -9.39 -7.63 13.70
CA LYS A 16 -8.47 -6.56 14.15
C LYS A 16 -9.23 -5.35 14.69
N ALA A 17 -10.34 -4.95 14.08
CA ALA A 17 -11.16 -3.84 14.55
C ALA A 17 -11.80 -4.12 15.91
N ASP A 18 -12.12 -5.38 16.21
CA ASP A 18 -12.70 -5.79 17.49
C ASP A 18 -11.68 -5.79 18.65
N THR A 19 -10.38 -5.89 18.33
CA THR A 19 -9.30 -6.11 19.32
C THR A 19 -8.35 -4.92 19.47
N ASN A 20 -8.23 -4.07 18.44
CA ASN A 20 -7.29 -2.96 18.41
C ASN A 20 -8.00 -1.61 18.60
N SER A 21 -7.28 -0.65 19.19
CA SER A 21 -7.77 0.72 19.25
C SER A 21 -7.78 1.39 17.87
N LEU A 22 -8.65 2.38 17.67
CA LEU A 22 -8.69 3.17 16.44
C LEU A 22 -7.32 3.81 16.10
N GLY A 23 -6.61 4.30 17.11
CA GLY A 23 -5.29 4.91 16.95
C GLY A 23 -4.24 3.92 16.44
N GLU A 24 -4.33 2.66 16.88
CA GLU A 24 -3.45 1.58 16.44
C GLU A 24 -3.72 1.19 15.00
N LEU A 25 -5.00 1.03 14.63
CA LEU A 25 -5.40 0.74 13.24
C LEU A 25 -4.97 1.85 12.27
N LEU A 26 -5.15 3.12 12.66
CA LEU A 26 -4.70 4.26 11.87
C LEU A 26 -3.17 4.30 11.76
N GLY A 27 -2.47 3.95 12.84
CA GLY A 27 -1.01 3.82 12.88
C GLY A 27 -0.49 2.77 11.90
N ASP A 28 -1.09 1.58 11.88
CA ASP A 28 -0.75 0.49 10.96
C ASP A 28 -0.96 0.91 9.50
N VAL A 29 -2.14 1.44 9.16
CA VAL A 29 -2.45 1.90 7.80
C VAL A 29 -1.48 2.98 7.33
N THR A 30 -1.17 3.95 8.19
CA THR A 30 -0.24 5.04 7.87
C THR A 30 1.18 4.50 7.64
N ARG A 31 1.59 3.50 8.41
CA ARG A 31 2.91 2.86 8.27
C ARG A 31 3.02 2.07 6.97
N ASP A 32 1.98 1.33 6.62
CA ASP A 32 1.91 0.57 5.38
C ASP A 32 1.92 1.52 4.18
N LEU A 33 1.09 2.57 4.20
CA LEU A 33 1.08 3.59 3.15
C LEU A 33 2.46 4.27 3.01
N SER A 34 3.10 4.59 4.13
CA SER A 34 4.45 5.18 4.10
C SER A 34 5.49 4.24 3.51
N THR A 35 5.31 2.93 3.67
CA THR A 35 6.18 1.91 3.07
C THR A 35 5.98 1.85 1.57
N LEU A 36 4.72 1.80 1.10
CA LEU A 36 4.40 1.86 -0.32
C LEU A 36 4.96 3.13 -0.98
N MET A 37 4.74 4.30 -0.38
CA MET A 37 5.25 5.58 -0.91
C MET A 37 6.77 5.60 -1.05
N ARG A 38 7.51 5.01 -0.09
CA ARG A 38 8.97 4.88 -0.19
C ARG A 38 9.37 3.96 -1.34
N GLN A 39 8.69 2.84 -1.52
CA GLN A 39 8.95 1.91 -2.61
C GLN A 39 8.73 2.54 -3.98
N GLU A 40 7.59 3.21 -4.15
CA GLU A 40 7.26 3.93 -5.39
C GLU A 40 8.26 5.06 -5.68
N MET A 41 8.75 5.77 -4.65
CA MET A 41 9.81 6.75 -4.81
C MET A 41 11.13 6.13 -5.28
N GLU A 42 11.55 5.00 -4.69
CA GLU A 42 12.77 4.32 -5.11
C GLU A 42 12.65 3.77 -6.54
N LEU A 43 11.47 3.26 -6.92
CA LEU A 43 11.17 2.85 -8.28
C LEU A 43 11.26 4.04 -9.25
N ALA A 44 10.57 5.14 -8.95
CA ALA A 44 10.59 6.36 -9.77
C ALA A 44 12.01 6.93 -9.92
N LYS A 45 12.83 6.92 -8.86
CA LYS A 45 14.24 7.32 -8.93
C LYS A 45 15.04 6.41 -9.85
N ALA A 46 14.84 5.10 -9.78
CA ALA A 46 15.52 4.15 -10.65
C ALA A 46 15.16 4.37 -12.13
N GLU A 47 13.87 4.57 -12.42
CA GLU A 47 13.38 4.87 -13.77
C GLU A 47 13.90 6.21 -14.29
N ALA A 48 13.92 7.24 -13.45
CA ALA A 48 14.48 8.55 -13.80
C ALA A 48 15.98 8.44 -14.14
N LYS A 49 16.76 7.71 -13.33
CA LYS A 49 18.18 7.45 -13.60
C LYS A 49 18.39 6.67 -14.90
N GLN A 50 17.57 5.66 -15.15
CA GLN A 50 17.63 4.87 -16.38
C GLN A 50 17.29 5.75 -17.59
N SER A 51 16.26 6.58 -17.49
CA SER A 51 15.84 7.52 -18.52
C SER A 51 16.94 8.53 -18.84
N ALA A 52 17.57 9.12 -17.82
CA ALA A 52 18.71 10.01 -17.99
C ALA A 52 19.91 9.31 -18.64
N THR A 53 20.21 8.07 -18.24
CA THR A 53 21.29 7.27 -18.84
C THR A 53 21.00 6.95 -20.31
N LYS A 54 19.77 6.57 -20.65
CA LYS A 54 19.34 6.30 -22.03
C LYS A 54 19.40 7.56 -22.89
N ALA A 55 18.87 8.68 -22.39
CA ALA A 55 18.91 9.97 -23.08
C ALA A 55 20.35 10.43 -23.32
N GLY A 56 21.24 10.31 -22.33
CA GLY A 56 22.66 10.65 -22.47
C GLY A 56 23.43 9.75 -23.43
N LYS A 57 23.05 8.46 -23.54
CA LYS A 57 23.66 7.52 -24.50
C LYS A 57 23.15 7.70 -25.94
N GLY A 58 21.93 8.21 -26.12
CA GLY A 58 21.29 8.38 -27.44
C GLY A 58 21.38 9.78 -28.04
N GLY A 59 21.61 10.82 -27.24
CA GLY A 59 21.67 12.22 -27.71
C GLY A 59 23.07 12.71 -28.14
N GLY A 60 24.08 11.84 -28.14
CA GLY A 60 25.48 12.18 -28.43
C GLY A 60 26.05 11.58 -29.72
N MET A 61 25.24 10.88 -30.52
CA MET A 61 25.58 10.46 -31.89
C MET A 61 24.67 11.15 -32.88
#